data_AF-G0PBL6-F1
#
_entry.id   AF-G0PBL6-F1
#
_cell.length_a   1.000
_cell.length_b   1.000
_cell.length_c   1.000
_cell.angle_alpha   90.00
_cell.angle_beta   90.00
_cell.angle_gamma   90.00
#
_symmetry.space_group_name_H-M   'P 1'
#
loop_
_entity.id
_entity.type
_entity.pdbx_description
1 polymer ?
#
loop_
_entity_poly.entity_id
_entity_poly.type
_entity_poly.pdbx_seq_one_letter_code
_entity_poly.pdbx_strand_id
1 'polypeptide(L)'
;MENVVKMMRKKTKLTGFVVLSDKHVVLKYVDESEHCIEFCDTMEYFFERKDFIERSNIFDKETTCFCFWEMKKWMGPNISDNSCSKVLDRLTQISPFRSLDLEVDASNLTESFGTTLMTLTSELKRFSSIDLKGNIDLKHLNVIMDSADKRSEFGVLDFEFPLNFHHDKAFHFYTIYYGDARWVRTRHLCSLRNSRNVTLRNLMLTPKDINCFIKYWINSEYDMFKSMRLLEYSTDVDIRTVLKDVVALETFLFERKFYLISAKYPTSRKYSVLGIGFGYDTLSLLALTPREAYSRHPAEPPLKEYKVLRYLNEKTELEKELEKVEGDQDGMEERVQNLVKKYQDLVEEFKFSSIQPTLDLSLVFKIV
;
A
#
# COMPACT_ATOMS: atom_id res chain seq x y z
N MET A 1 -2.92 -0.49 -38.91
CA MET A 1 -2.94 -1.64 -37.99
C MET A 1 -1.61 -2.39 -37.95
N GLU A 2 -1.06 -2.84 -39.09
CA GLU A 2 0.24 -3.54 -39.12
C GLU A 2 1.38 -2.76 -38.49
N ASN A 3 1.47 -1.44 -38.71
CA ASN A 3 2.51 -0.60 -38.10
C ASN A 3 2.41 -0.54 -36.56
N VAL A 4 1.20 -0.51 -36.00
CA VAL A 4 0.96 -0.51 -34.55
C VAL A 4 1.27 -1.88 -33.95
N VAL A 5 0.84 -2.95 -34.60
CA VAL A 5 1.16 -4.34 -34.20
C VAL A 5 2.67 -4.59 -34.28
N LYS A 6 3.33 -4.10 -35.33
CA LYS A 6 4.79 -4.18 -35.51
C LYS A 6 5.55 -3.35 -34.47
N MET A 7 4.98 -2.20 -34.05
CA MET A 7 5.53 -1.38 -32.96
C MET A 7 5.36 -2.08 -31.60
N MET A 8 4.19 -2.64 -31.31
CA MET A 8 3.92 -3.36 -30.05
C MET A 8 4.78 -4.62 -29.92
N ARG A 9 4.93 -5.40 -31.00
CA ARG A 9 5.80 -6.60 -31.03
C ARG A 9 7.28 -6.30 -30.80
N LYS A 10 7.73 -5.06 -31.04
CA LYS A 10 9.12 -4.64 -30.81
C LYS A 10 9.38 -4.21 -29.37
N LYS A 11 8.34 -3.87 -28.58
CA LYS A 11 8.49 -3.40 -27.19
C LYS A 11 8.25 -4.55 -26.22
N THR A 12 9.27 -4.91 -25.46
CA THR A 12 9.30 -6.11 -24.58
C THR A 12 8.70 -5.89 -23.18
N LYS A 13 8.21 -4.69 -22.88
CA LYS A 13 7.72 -4.30 -21.54
C LYS A 13 6.58 -3.28 -21.64
N LEU A 14 5.41 -3.73 -22.10
CA LEU A 14 4.21 -2.91 -22.14
C LEU A 14 3.30 -3.24 -20.95
N THR A 15 2.78 -2.21 -20.29
CA THR A 15 1.65 -2.31 -19.37
C THR A 15 0.38 -1.95 -20.12
N GLY A 16 -0.60 -2.85 -20.13
CA GLY A 16 -1.92 -2.59 -20.67
C GLY A 16 -2.88 -2.11 -19.58
N PHE A 17 -3.73 -1.14 -19.88
CA PHE A 17 -4.84 -0.71 -19.05
C PHE A 17 -6.14 -1.03 -19.77
N VAL A 18 -7.15 -1.48 -19.06
CA VAL A 18 -8.52 -1.64 -19.54
C VAL A 18 -9.38 -0.77 -18.65
N VAL A 19 -9.91 0.33 -19.16
CA VAL A 19 -10.92 1.14 -18.48
C VAL A 19 -12.28 0.69 -18.99
N LEU A 20 -13.12 0.21 -18.09
CA LEU A 20 -14.50 -0.13 -18.38
C LEU A 20 -15.42 0.91 -17.77
N SER A 21 -16.31 1.45 -18.58
CA SER A 21 -17.41 2.29 -18.16
C SER A 21 -18.64 1.95 -18.99
N ASP A 22 -19.81 2.39 -18.53
CA ASP A 22 -21.07 2.23 -19.26
C ASP A 22 -21.08 2.79 -20.67
N LYS A 23 -20.21 3.77 -20.94
CA LYS A 23 -20.17 4.48 -22.21
C LYS A 23 -19.01 4.03 -23.10
N HIS A 24 -17.89 3.58 -22.51
CA HIS A 24 -16.64 3.37 -23.22
C HIS A 24 -15.83 2.21 -22.62
N VAL A 25 -15.18 1.43 -23.49
CA VAL A 25 -14.04 0.58 -23.14
C VAL A 25 -12.77 1.24 -23.67
N VAL A 26 -11.90 1.68 -22.76
CA VAL A 26 -10.64 2.33 -23.11
C VAL A 26 -9.49 1.41 -22.79
N LEU A 27 -8.84 0.89 -23.82
CA LEU A 27 -7.50 0.34 -23.60
C LEU A 27 -6.54 1.51 -23.36
N LYS A 28 -5.45 1.31 -22.61
CA LYS A 28 -4.28 2.19 -22.69
C LYS A 28 -2.99 1.37 -22.71
N TYR A 29 -1.95 1.83 -23.41
CA TYR A 29 -0.60 1.26 -23.29
C TYR A 29 0.31 2.29 -22.67
N VAL A 30 1.14 1.87 -21.72
CA VAL A 30 2.23 2.70 -21.17
C VAL A 30 3.53 1.91 -21.31
N ASP A 31 4.53 2.54 -21.92
CA ASP A 31 5.90 2.03 -21.95
C ASP A 31 6.78 2.67 -20.84
N GLU A 32 8.02 2.20 -20.68
CA GLU A 32 8.96 2.72 -19.67
C GLU A 32 9.30 4.22 -19.85
N SER A 33 8.92 4.86 -20.97
CA SER A 33 9.06 6.30 -21.22
C SER A 33 7.79 7.10 -20.92
N GLU A 34 6.80 6.52 -20.23
CA GLU A 34 5.50 7.13 -19.92
C GLU A 34 4.69 7.55 -21.15
N HIS A 35 4.96 6.97 -22.33
CA HIS A 35 4.17 7.27 -23.51
C HIS A 35 2.85 6.50 -23.43
N CYS A 36 1.76 7.24 -23.16
CA CYS A 36 0.41 6.70 -23.11
C CYS A 36 -0.16 6.60 -24.53
N ILE A 37 -0.59 5.41 -24.93
CA ILE A 37 -1.48 5.24 -26.09
C ILE A 37 -2.88 5.02 -25.53
N GLU A 38 -3.81 5.95 -25.75
CA GLU A 38 -5.19 5.86 -25.25
C GLU A 38 -6.17 5.47 -26.37
N PHE A 39 -7.20 4.70 -26.02
CA PHE A 39 -8.14 4.14 -26.99
C PHE A 39 -9.58 4.50 -26.62
N CYS A 40 -10.08 5.65 -27.04
CA CYS A 40 -11.43 6.09 -26.67
C CYS A 40 -12.51 5.69 -27.68
N ASP A 41 -13.73 5.51 -27.18
CA ASP A 41 -14.93 5.13 -27.95
C ASP A 41 -15.79 6.35 -28.37
N THR A 42 -15.42 7.58 -27.97
CA THR A 42 -16.03 8.80 -28.49
C THR A 42 -14.99 9.89 -28.81
N MET A 43 -15.17 10.57 -29.95
CA MET A 43 -14.40 11.77 -30.30
C MET A 43 -14.68 12.95 -29.36
N GLU A 44 -15.74 12.91 -28.55
CA GLU A 44 -16.14 14.01 -27.66
C GLU A 44 -15.21 14.18 -26.44
N TYR A 45 -14.53 13.11 -25.99
CA TYR A 45 -13.68 13.17 -24.79
C TYR A 45 -12.39 13.98 -24.99
N PHE A 46 -11.96 14.21 -26.23
CA PHE A 46 -10.77 15.02 -26.52
C PHE A 46 -10.97 16.52 -26.24
N PHE A 47 -12.21 16.99 -26.08
CA PHE A 47 -12.50 18.42 -25.95
C PHE A 47 -12.77 18.91 -24.51
N GLU A 48 -13.00 18.04 -23.52
CA GLU A 48 -13.48 18.46 -22.20
C GLU A 48 -12.41 18.49 -21.08
N ARG A 49 -11.22 17.90 -21.27
CA ARG A 49 -10.11 18.02 -20.30
C ARG A 49 -9.01 18.96 -20.79
N LYS A 50 -9.20 20.27 -20.61
CA LYS A 50 -8.16 21.29 -20.90
C LYS A 50 -6.87 21.10 -20.09
N ASP A 51 -6.97 20.52 -18.90
CA ASP A 51 -5.83 20.47 -17.96
C ASP A 51 -4.80 19.36 -18.28
N PHE A 52 -5.12 18.45 -19.21
CA PHE A 52 -4.20 17.39 -19.66
C PHE A 52 -3.44 17.77 -20.94
N ILE A 53 -3.90 18.79 -21.66
CA ILE A 53 -3.35 19.21 -22.96
C ILE A 53 -2.00 19.93 -22.80
N GLU A 54 -1.73 20.57 -21.66
CA GLU A 54 -0.48 21.33 -21.47
C GLU A 54 0.77 20.47 -21.25
N ARG A 55 0.63 19.16 -20.94
CA ARG A 55 1.78 18.24 -20.85
C ARG A 55 1.96 17.33 -22.06
N SER A 56 1.08 17.38 -23.05
CA SER A 56 1.05 16.46 -24.19
C SER A 56 1.54 17.08 -25.51
N ASN A 57 2.56 17.94 -25.48
CA ASN A 57 3.17 18.49 -26.70
C ASN A 57 3.98 17.46 -27.53
N ILE A 58 3.73 16.15 -27.37
CA ILE A 58 4.43 15.06 -28.08
C ILE A 58 3.48 14.26 -29.00
N PHE A 59 2.17 14.45 -28.95
CA PHE A 59 1.24 13.70 -29.80
C PHE A 59 0.85 14.48 -31.06
N ASP A 60 1.73 14.45 -32.06
CA ASP A 60 1.45 14.89 -33.43
C ASP A 60 0.71 13.79 -34.21
N LYS A 61 -0.52 14.11 -34.62
CA LYS A 61 -1.32 13.70 -35.80
C LYS A 61 -1.36 12.27 -36.39
N GLU A 62 -0.80 11.23 -35.77
CA GLU A 62 -1.05 9.85 -36.21
C GLU A 62 -1.60 8.98 -35.07
N THR A 63 -2.93 8.95 -34.97
CA THR A 63 -3.71 8.21 -33.98
C THR A 63 -3.46 6.71 -34.06
N THR A 64 -2.68 6.17 -33.14
CA THR A 64 -2.56 4.73 -32.92
C THR A 64 -3.66 4.25 -31.97
N CYS A 65 -4.92 4.40 -32.38
CA CYS A 65 -6.09 3.94 -31.63
C CYS A 65 -6.69 2.65 -32.27
N PHE A 66 -6.72 1.50 -31.57
CA PHE A 66 -7.77 0.50 -31.59
C PHE A 66 -9.09 1.18 -31.27
N CYS A 67 -9.82 1.54 -32.32
CA CYS A 67 -11.19 1.97 -32.20
C CYS A 67 -12.04 0.82 -31.62
N PHE A 68 -13.04 1.16 -30.80
CA PHE A 68 -14.07 0.23 -30.33
C PHE A 68 -14.64 -0.65 -31.46
N TRP A 69 -14.73 -0.13 -32.68
CA TRP A 69 -15.12 -0.87 -33.87
C TRP A 69 -14.23 -2.08 -34.18
N GLU A 70 -12.92 -2.01 -33.91
CA GLU A 70 -12.02 -3.17 -34.00
C GLU A 70 -12.23 -4.15 -32.84
N MET A 71 -12.43 -3.65 -31.62
CA MET A 71 -12.73 -4.52 -30.47
C MET A 71 -14.07 -5.25 -30.65
N LYS A 72 -15.07 -4.57 -31.20
CA LYS A 72 -16.38 -5.13 -31.56
C LYS A 72 -16.27 -6.28 -32.57
N LYS A 73 -15.33 -6.18 -33.53
CA LYS A 73 -15.03 -7.31 -34.45
C LYS A 73 -14.52 -8.53 -33.70
N TRP A 74 -13.78 -8.36 -32.61
CA TRP A 74 -13.27 -9.47 -31.79
C TRP A 74 -14.31 -10.01 -30.81
N MET A 75 -15.20 -9.15 -30.32
CA MET A 75 -16.29 -9.51 -29.41
C MET A 75 -17.39 -10.35 -30.10
N GLY A 76 -17.53 -10.22 -31.42
CA GLY A 76 -18.56 -10.88 -32.22
C GLY A 76 -19.84 -10.05 -32.33
N PRO A 77 -20.84 -10.53 -33.10
CA PRO A 77 -22.07 -9.77 -33.38
C PRO A 77 -22.95 -9.57 -32.13
N ASN A 78 -22.87 -10.47 -31.16
CA ASN A 78 -23.55 -10.38 -29.87
C ASN A 78 -22.51 -10.36 -28.75
N ILE A 79 -22.54 -9.32 -27.92
CA ILE A 79 -21.74 -9.27 -26.69
C ILE A 79 -22.26 -10.37 -25.76
N SER A 80 -21.38 -11.29 -25.40
CA SER A 80 -21.66 -12.46 -24.56
C SER A 80 -20.62 -12.57 -23.46
N ASP A 81 -20.82 -13.46 -22.49
CA ASP A 81 -19.91 -13.71 -21.37
C ASP A 81 -18.46 -14.01 -21.81
N ASN A 82 -18.28 -14.54 -23.02
CA ASN A 82 -16.97 -14.89 -23.58
C ASN A 82 -16.37 -13.77 -24.48
N SER A 83 -17.08 -12.67 -24.71
CA SER A 83 -16.65 -11.60 -25.60
C SER A 83 -15.45 -10.83 -25.03
N CYS A 84 -15.40 -10.65 -23.72
CA CYS A 84 -14.25 -10.03 -23.06
C CYS A 84 -13.03 -10.95 -23.02
N SER A 85 -13.20 -12.24 -22.72
CA SER A 85 -12.09 -13.21 -22.77
C SER A 85 -11.50 -13.29 -24.18
N LYS A 86 -12.32 -13.27 -25.24
CA LYS A 86 -11.84 -13.19 -26.63
C LYS A 86 -11.02 -11.94 -26.93
N VAL A 87 -11.42 -10.79 -26.39
CA VAL A 87 -10.67 -9.53 -26.53
C VAL A 87 -9.35 -9.61 -25.78
N LEU A 88 -9.35 -10.08 -24.53
CA LEU A 88 -8.13 -10.27 -23.73
C LEU A 88 -7.17 -11.28 -24.37
N ASP A 89 -7.69 -12.38 -24.92
CA ASP A 89 -6.91 -13.39 -25.64
C ASP A 89 -6.33 -12.83 -26.94
N ARG A 90 -7.10 -12.03 -27.68
CA ARG A 90 -6.57 -11.32 -28.84
C ARG A 90 -5.49 -10.31 -28.47
N LEU A 91 -5.70 -9.54 -27.41
CA LEU A 91 -4.71 -8.58 -26.94
C LEU A 91 -3.41 -9.28 -26.54
N THR A 92 -3.50 -10.37 -25.77
CA THR A 92 -2.32 -11.16 -25.35
C THR A 92 -1.61 -11.86 -26.52
N GLN A 93 -2.34 -12.23 -27.59
CA GLN A 93 -1.74 -12.71 -28.83
C GLN A 93 -1.02 -11.62 -29.63
N ILE A 94 -1.52 -10.38 -29.57
CA ILE A 94 -0.93 -9.25 -30.30
C ILE A 94 0.37 -8.79 -29.61
N SER A 95 0.40 -8.79 -28.28
CA SER A 95 1.59 -8.52 -27.50
C SER A 95 1.56 -9.26 -26.15
N PRO A 96 2.62 -10.01 -25.79
CA PRO A 96 2.73 -10.60 -24.46
C PRO A 96 2.95 -9.48 -23.43
N PHE A 97 1.90 -9.16 -22.68
CA PHE A 97 1.97 -8.17 -21.60
C PHE A 97 2.78 -8.69 -20.42
N ARG A 98 3.51 -7.77 -19.77
CA ARG A 98 4.12 -8.06 -18.46
C ARG A 98 3.09 -7.97 -17.34
N SER A 99 2.13 -7.07 -17.49
CA SER A 99 1.10 -6.71 -16.51
C SER A 99 -0.10 -6.12 -17.24
N LEU A 100 -1.29 -6.36 -16.71
CA LEU A 100 -2.55 -5.86 -17.23
C LEU A 100 -3.35 -5.26 -16.08
N ASP A 101 -3.77 -4.02 -16.21
CA ASP A 101 -4.48 -3.29 -15.16
C ASP A 101 -5.92 -3.05 -15.61
N LEU A 102 -6.87 -3.20 -14.68
CA LEU A 102 -8.29 -2.98 -14.89
C LEU A 102 -8.72 -1.76 -14.08
N GLU A 103 -9.35 -0.80 -14.74
CA GLU A 103 -10.05 0.30 -14.10
C GLU A 103 -11.53 0.18 -14.46
N VAL A 104 -12.42 0.29 -13.47
CA VAL A 104 -13.87 0.25 -13.69
C VAL A 104 -14.46 1.53 -13.13
N ASP A 105 -15.01 2.38 -13.99
CA ASP A 105 -15.81 3.52 -13.57
C ASP A 105 -17.28 3.12 -13.44
N ALA A 106 -17.68 2.90 -12.18
CA ALA A 106 -19.00 2.52 -11.77
C ALA A 106 -19.93 3.71 -11.46
N SER A 107 -19.53 4.94 -11.76
CA SER A 107 -20.32 6.13 -11.40
C SER A 107 -21.66 6.22 -12.14
N ASN A 108 -21.80 5.53 -13.28
CA ASN A 108 -23.00 5.54 -14.12
C ASN A 108 -23.47 4.12 -14.51
N LEU A 109 -23.31 3.11 -13.63
CA LEU A 109 -23.63 1.73 -13.99
C LEU A 109 -25.11 1.47 -14.26
N THR A 110 -25.40 0.95 -15.44
CA THR A 110 -26.64 0.30 -15.81
C THR A 110 -26.63 -1.16 -15.33
N GLU A 111 -27.83 -1.72 -15.12
CA GLU A 111 -28.01 -3.12 -14.71
C GLU A 111 -27.36 -4.11 -15.71
N SER A 112 -27.36 -3.77 -17.00
CA SER A 112 -26.68 -4.54 -18.06
C SER A 112 -25.15 -4.56 -17.92
N PHE A 113 -24.54 -3.47 -17.45
CA PHE A 113 -23.10 -3.44 -17.25
C PHE A 113 -22.68 -4.23 -16.01
N GLY A 114 -23.51 -4.25 -14.95
CA GLY A 114 -23.31 -5.14 -13.80
C GLY A 114 -23.19 -6.61 -14.23
N THR A 115 -24.05 -7.06 -15.15
CA THR A 115 -23.95 -8.41 -15.73
C THR A 115 -22.62 -8.59 -16.48
N THR A 116 -22.19 -7.60 -17.27
CA THR A 116 -20.92 -7.66 -18.01
C THR A 116 -19.71 -7.76 -17.07
N LEU A 117 -19.70 -6.99 -15.98
CA LEU A 117 -18.66 -7.05 -14.96
C LEU A 117 -18.61 -8.43 -14.29
N MET A 118 -19.78 -9.05 -14.08
CA MET A 118 -19.87 -10.40 -13.53
C MET A 118 -19.33 -11.47 -14.49
N THR A 119 -19.43 -11.26 -15.80
CA THR A 119 -18.82 -12.18 -16.79
C THR A 119 -17.29 -12.10 -16.80
N LEU A 120 -16.72 -10.96 -16.40
CA LEU A 120 -15.27 -10.76 -16.32
C LEU A 120 -14.62 -11.43 -15.11
N THR A 121 -15.42 -11.91 -14.16
CA THR A 121 -14.95 -12.42 -12.87
C THR A 121 -13.92 -13.55 -13.01
N SER A 122 -14.11 -14.46 -13.97
CA SER A 122 -13.16 -15.55 -14.25
C SER A 122 -11.80 -15.05 -14.76
N GLU A 123 -11.76 -13.87 -15.37
CA GLU A 123 -10.56 -13.26 -15.94
C GLU A 123 -9.85 -12.32 -14.96
N LEU A 124 -10.47 -11.95 -13.83
CA LEU A 124 -9.92 -10.97 -12.87
C LEU A 124 -8.54 -11.35 -12.34
N LYS A 125 -8.23 -12.65 -12.26
CA LYS A 125 -6.90 -13.16 -11.86
C LYS A 125 -5.78 -12.82 -12.84
N ARG A 126 -6.11 -12.44 -14.08
CA ARG A 126 -5.12 -12.05 -15.10
C ARG A 126 -4.64 -10.62 -14.89
N PHE A 127 -5.35 -9.83 -14.10
CA PHE A 127 -5.02 -8.43 -13.87
C PHE A 127 -4.07 -8.27 -12.69
N SER A 128 -2.99 -7.52 -12.91
CA SER A 128 -2.06 -7.09 -11.87
C SER A 128 -2.61 -6.00 -10.98
N SER A 129 -3.54 -5.18 -11.48
CA SER A 129 -4.25 -4.15 -10.72
C SER A 129 -5.73 -4.12 -11.08
N ILE A 130 -6.58 -3.88 -10.09
CA ILE A 130 -8.02 -3.67 -10.26
C ILE A 130 -8.41 -2.44 -9.44
N ASP A 131 -8.79 -1.36 -10.12
CA ASP A 131 -9.28 -0.12 -9.52
C ASP A 131 -10.75 0.10 -9.85
N LEU A 132 -11.59 0.22 -8.83
CA LEU A 132 -13.02 0.47 -8.95
C LEU A 132 -13.31 1.91 -8.51
N LYS A 133 -14.03 2.68 -9.32
CA LYS A 133 -14.40 4.07 -9.03
C LYS A 133 -15.91 4.22 -9.00
N GLY A 134 -16.45 5.03 -8.10
CA GLY A 134 -17.88 5.35 -8.08
C GLY A 134 -18.75 4.30 -7.38
N ASN A 135 -20.06 4.40 -7.59
CA ASN A 135 -21.06 3.70 -6.76
C ASN A 135 -21.35 2.26 -7.21
N ILE A 136 -20.42 1.34 -6.97
CA ILE A 136 -20.57 -0.08 -7.29
C ILE A 136 -21.52 -0.79 -6.30
N ASP A 137 -22.45 -1.62 -6.80
CA ASP A 137 -23.27 -2.47 -5.91
C ASP A 137 -22.39 -3.42 -5.08
N LEU A 138 -22.73 -3.55 -3.78
CA LEU A 138 -21.95 -4.34 -2.83
C LEU A 138 -21.85 -5.82 -3.22
N LYS A 139 -22.87 -6.39 -3.87
CA LYS A 139 -22.81 -7.79 -4.32
C LYS A 139 -21.77 -7.95 -5.42
N HIS A 140 -21.73 -7.01 -6.37
CA HIS A 140 -20.70 -7.01 -7.42
C HIS A 140 -19.30 -6.80 -6.83
N LEU A 141 -19.16 -5.87 -5.88
CA LEU A 141 -17.89 -5.63 -5.21
C LEU A 141 -17.35 -6.89 -4.51
N ASN A 142 -18.20 -7.60 -3.76
CA ASN A 142 -17.82 -8.83 -3.07
C ASN A 142 -17.36 -9.90 -4.08
N VAL A 143 -18.10 -10.08 -5.18
CA VAL A 143 -17.73 -11.06 -6.19
C VAL A 143 -16.41 -10.72 -6.89
N ILE A 144 -16.14 -9.44 -7.14
CA ILE A 144 -14.87 -8.96 -7.68
C ILE A 144 -13.73 -9.24 -6.70
N MET A 145 -13.90 -8.89 -5.41
CA MET A 145 -12.93 -9.19 -4.36
C MET A 145 -12.68 -10.69 -4.22
N ASP A 146 -13.71 -11.52 -4.41
CA ASP A 146 -13.59 -12.97 -4.33
C ASP A 146 -12.84 -13.59 -5.51
N SER A 147 -12.92 -12.95 -6.67
CA SER A 147 -12.38 -13.48 -7.92
C SER A 147 -10.97 -12.98 -8.20
N ALA A 148 -10.61 -11.80 -7.70
CA ALA A 148 -9.29 -11.20 -7.86
C ALA A 148 -8.16 -12.05 -7.24
N ASP A 149 -6.95 -11.97 -7.81
CA ASP A 149 -5.77 -12.61 -7.23
C ASP A 149 -5.27 -11.79 -6.03
N LYS A 150 -4.90 -12.46 -4.95
CA LYS A 150 -4.28 -11.82 -3.77
C LYS A 150 -2.96 -11.11 -4.08
N ARG A 151 -2.30 -11.47 -5.19
CA ARG A 151 -1.08 -10.82 -5.67
C ARG A 151 -1.35 -9.51 -6.43
N SER A 152 -2.60 -9.22 -6.75
CA SER A 152 -3.00 -8.01 -7.45
C SER A 152 -2.99 -6.80 -6.53
N GLU A 153 -2.92 -5.63 -7.15
CA GLU A 153 -3.29 -4.36 -6.55
C GLU A 153 -4.81 -4.21 -6.61
N PHE A 154 -5.41 -3.72 -5.53
CA PHE A 154 -6.86 -3.59 -5.41
C PHE A 154 -7.22 -2.22 -4.84
N GLY A 155 -7.94 -1.43 -5.63
CA GLY A 155 -8.38 -0.08 -5.29
C GLY A 155 -9.89 0.06 -5.35
N VAL A 156 -10.46 0.75 -4.36
CA VAL A 156 -11.84 1.26 -4.43
C VAL A 156 -11.82 2.75 -4.09
N LEU A 157 -12.28 3.56 -5.02
CA LEU A 157 -12.25 5.02 -5.04
C LEU A 157 -13.69 5.54 -5.17
N ASP A 158 -13.98 6.70 -4.59
CA ASP A 158 -15.27 7.38 -4.74
C ASP A 158 -16.48 6.49 -4.44
N PHE A 159 -16.33 5.58 -3.46
CA PHE A 159 -17.36 4.65 -3.00
C PHE A 159 -17.54 4.78 -1.50
N GLU A 160 -18.77 5.01 -1.05
CA GLU A 160 -19.09 5.04 0.38
C GLU A 160 -19.45 3.64 0.89
N PHE A 161 -18.53 3.05 1.63
CA PHE A 161 -18.77 1.76 2.27
C PHE A 161 -19.77 1.89 3.42
N PRO A 162 -20.66 0.90 3.62
CA PRO A 162 -21.38 0.77 4.89
C PRO A 162 -20.39 0.71 6.06
N LEU A 163 -20.68 1.42 7.16
CA LEU A 163 -19.75 1.46 8.32
C LEU A 163 -19.52 0.10 8.99
N ASN A 164 -20.43 -0.85 8.76
CA ASN A 164 -20.34 -2.23 9.22
C ASN A 164 -19.88 -3.21 8.12
N PHE A 165 -19.37 -2.70 6.99
CA PHE A 165 -18.84 -3.53 5.92
C PHE A 165 -17.75 -4.47 6.43
N HIS A 166 -17.79 -5.69 5.93
CA HIS A 166 -16.82 -6.74 6.21
C HIS A 166 -16.68 -7.63 4.99
N HIS A 167 -15.44 -7.92 4.62
CA HIS A 167 -15.12 -8.90 3.59
C HIS A 167 -13.81 -9.60 3.95
N ASP A 168 -13.80 -10.93 3.90
CA ASP A 168 -12.65 -11.73 4.36
C ASP A 168 -11.37 -11.46 3.56
N LYS A 169 -11.49 -11.00 2.31
CA LYS A 169 -10.35 -10.70 1.43
C LYS A 169 -9.95 -9.23 1.37
N ALA A 170 -10.67 -8.32 2.03
CA ALA A 170 -10.42 -6.87 1.89
C ALA A 170 -8.98 -6.46 2.20
N PHE A 171 -8.32 -7.16 3.11
CA PHE A 171 -6.93 -6.89 3.51
C PHE A 171 -5.93 -7.99 3.11
N HIS A 172 -6.26 -8.77 2.06
CA HIS A 172 -5.42 -9.88 1.58
C HIS A 172 -4.78 -9.61 0.21
N PHE A 173 -4.86 -8.39 -0.30
CA PHE A 173 -4.22 -7.99 -1.55
C PHE A 173 -2.79 -7.50 -1.34
N TYR A 174 -2.00 -7.53 -2.42
CA TYR A 174 -0.60 -7.12 -2.40
C TYR A 174 -0.47 -5.60 -2.30
N THR A 175 -1.30 -4.85 -3.01
CA THR A 175 -1.47 -3.41 -2.80
C THR A 175 -2.96 -3.15 -2.53
N ILE A 176 -3.27 -2.35 -1.52
CA ILE A 176 -4.64 -2.02 -1.11
C ILE A 176 -4.81 -0.50 -1.13
N TYR A 177 -5.89 -0.04 -1.77
CA TYR A 177 -6.30 1.35 -1.74
C TYR A 177 -7.80 1.47 -1.43
N TYR A 178 -8.15 2.20 -0.37
CA TYR A 178 -9.54 2.54 -0.06
C TYR A 178 -9.69 4.06 0.09
N GLY A 179 -10.49 4.67 -0.79
CA GLY A 179 -10.84 6.09 -0.78
C GLY A 179 -11.77 6.49 0.37
N ASP A 180 -12.62 5.54 0.82
CA ASP A 180 -13.37 5.62 2.06
C ASP A 180 -13.06 4.41 2.95
N ALA A 181 -12.35 4.67 4.05
CA ALA A 181 -11.96 3.69 5.03
C ALA A 181 -12.66 3.90 6.38
N ARG A 182 -13.80 4.62 6.43
CA ARG A 182 -14.54 4.88 7.69
C ARG A 182 -15.07 3.61 8.35
N TRP A 183 -15.26 2.54 7.57
CA TRP A 183 -15.63 1.21 8.04
C TRP A 183 -14.47 0.40 8.63
N VAL A 184 -13.21 0.82 8.38
CA VAL A 184 -12.02 0.10 8.84
C VAL A 184 -11.91 0.19 10.37
N ARG A 185 -11.56 -0.93 10.98
CA ARG A 185 -11.36 -1.09 12.42
C ARG A 185 -10.00 -1.74 12.64
N THR A 186 -9.47 -1.62 13.86
CA THR A 186 -8.19 -2.22 14.27
C THR A 186 -8.09 -3.70 13.89
N ARG A 187 -9.17 -4.48 14.04
CA ARG A 187 -9.20 -5.91 13.66
C ARG A 187 -8.91 -6.17 12.18
N HIS A 188 -9.32 -5.26 11.28
CA HIS A 188 -9.06 -5.38 9.84
C HIS A 188 -7.58 -5.07 9.55
N LEU A 189 -6.99 -4.09 10.25
CA LEU A 189 -5.54 -3.86 10.14
C LEU A 189 -4.75 -5.07 10.66
N CYS A 190 -5.20 -5.69 11.75
CA CYS A 190 -4.58 -6.89 12.31
C CYS A 190 -4.69 -8.13 11.41
N SER A 191 -5.57 -8.15 10.40
CA SER A 191 -5.66 -9.25 9.44
C SER A 191 -4.70 -9.12 8.25
N LEU A 192 -3.97 -8.01 8.12
CA LEU A 192 -2.96 -7.83 7.07
C LEU A 192 -1.90 -8.93 7.09
N ARG A 193 -1.62 -9.52 5.92
CA ARG A 193 -0.59 -10.55 5.74
C ARG A 193 0.18 -10.28 4.46
N ASN A 194 1.46 -9.97 4.58
CA ASN A 194 2.41 -9.80 3.47
C ASN A 194 1.98 -8.78 2.40
N SER A 195 1.22 -7.74 2.76
CA SER A 195 0.88 -6.68 1.82
C SER A 195 2.10 -5.80 1.53
N ARG A 196 2.29 -5.35 0.31
CA ARG A 196 3.33 -4.37 -0.02
C ARG A 196 2.91 -2.97 0.41
N ASN A 197 1.77 -2.51 -0.06
CA ASN A 197 1.32 -1.14 0.16
C ASN A 197 -0.13 -1.13 0.63
N VAL A 198 -0.42 -0.32 1.63
CA VAL A 198 -1.79 -0.08 2.11
C VAL A 198 -2.00 1.43 2.16
N THR A 199 -3.01 1.94 1.45
CA THR A 199 -3.37 3.35 1.50
C THR A 199 -4.85 3.46 1.86
N LEU A 200 -5.13 4.10 2.98
CA LEU A 200 -6.49 4.31 3.47
C LEU A 200 -6.74 5.80 3.60
N ARG A 201 -7.88 6.27 3.11
CA ARG A 201 -8.34 7.67 3.20
C ARG A 201 -9.68 7.72 3.94
N ASN A 202 -10.04 8.86 4.53
CA ASN A 202 -11.29 9.04 5.28
C ASN A 202 -11.45 7.97 6.37
N LEU A 203 -10.73 8.12 7.47
CA LEU A 203 -10.66 7.11 8.55
C LEU A 203 -11.46 7.54 9.77
N MET A 204 -11.95 6.55 10.53
CA MET A 204 -12.51 6.75 11.88
C MET A 204 -11.62 6.19 13.00
N LEU A 205 -10.38 5.79 12.66
CA LEU A 205 -9.43 5.24 13.63
C LEU A 205 -8.93 6.36 14.54
N THR A 206 -8.91 6.09 15.84
CA THR A 206 -8.36 7.00 16.85
C THR A 206 -6.87 6.74 17.08
N PRO A 207 -6.13 7.67 17.71
CA PRO A 207 -4.76 7.41 18.15
C PRO A 207 -4.62 6.15 19.03
N LYS A 208 -5.66 5.80 19.81
CA LYS A 208 -5.70 4.57 20.62
C LYS A 208 -5.81 3.31 19.76
N ASP A 209 -6.59 3.36 18.68
CA ASP A 209 -6.69 2.26 17.72
C ASP A 209 -5.35 1.99 17.04
N ILE A 210 -4.64 3.06 16.67
CA ILE A 210 -3.30 2.96 16.10
C ILE A 210 -2.30 2.39 17.12
N ASN A 211 -2.36 2.81 18.39
CA ASN A 211 -1.54 2.21 19.46
C ASN A 211 -1.79 0.70 19.58
N CYS A 212 -3.04 0.27 19.59
CA CYS A 212 -3.41 -1.15 19.61
C CYS A 212 -2.85 -1.90 18.40
N PHE A 213 -2.95 -1.31 17.20
CA PHE A 213 -2.39 -1.88 15.98
C PHE A 213 -0.85 -1.99 16.03
N ILE A 214 -0.16 -0.96 16.52
CA ILE A 214 1.31 -0.97 16.68
C ILE A 214 1.72 -2.07 17.66
N LYS A 215 1.04 -2.19 18.80
CA LYS A 215 1.30 -3.27 19.77
C LYS A 215 1.09 -4.65 19.15
N TYR A 216 0.08 -4.81 18.29
CA TYR A 216 -0.11 -6.04 17.52
C TYR A 216 1.06 -6.28 16.54
N TRP A 217 1.46 -5.26 15.78
CA TRP A 217 2.58 -5.35 14.84
C TRP A 217 3.90 -5.74 15.53
N ILE A 218 4.16 -5.22 16.74
CA ILE A 218 5.36 -5.56 17.53
C ILE A 218 5.39 -7.05 17.86
N ASN A 219 4.24 -7.62 18.23
CA ASN A 219 4.11 -9.01 18.65
C ASN A 219 3.85 -9.99 17.49
N SER A 220 3.63 -9.47 16.27
CA SER A 220 3.42 -10.30 15.08
C SER A 220 4.71 -11.01 14.66
N GLU A 221 4.61 -12.33 14.47
CA GLU A 221 5.71 -13.17 13.98
C GLU A 221 5.92 -13.10 12.46
N TYR A 222 4.96 -12.55 11.71
CA TYR A 222 5.01 -12.45 10.25
C TYR A 222 4.96 -10.98 9.79
N ASP A 223 5.42 -10.76 8.56
CA ASP A 223 5.32 -9.46 7.90
C ASP A 223 3.86 -9.12 7.58
N MET A 224 3.36 -8.03 8.14
CA MET A 224 1.98 -7.58 7.90
C MET A 224 1.88 -6.74 6.64
N PHE A 225 2.75 -5.73 6.53
CA PHE A 225 2.83 -4.84 5.39
C PHE A 225 4.26 -4.30 5.22
N LYS A 226 4.62 -3.80 4.03
CA LYS A 226 5.87 -3.05 3.81
C LYS A 226 5.68 -1.53 4.00
N SER A 227 4.60 -0.96 3.48
CA SER A 227 4.26 0.45 3.61
C SER A 227 2.77 0.62 3.86
N MET A 228 2.39 1.47 4.81
CA MET A 228 1.02 1.87 5.07
C MET A 228 0.93 3.38 5.20
N ARG A 229 -0.06 3.99 4.54
CA ARG A 229 -0.38 5.41 4.63
C ARG A 229 -1.83 5.58 5.03
N LEU A 230 -2.06 6.34 6.08
CA LEU A 230 -3.36 6.79 6.53
C LEU A 230 -3.47 8.27 6.15
N LEU A 231 -4.24 8.55 5.11
CA LEU A 231 -4.45 9.89 4.56
C LEU A 231 -5.62 10.56 5.28
N GLU A 232 -5.60 11.89 5.28
CA GLU A 232 -6.59 12.74 5.97
C GLU A 232 -6.72 12.36 7.45
N TYR A 233 -5.59 11.90 8.02
CA TYR A 233 -5.47 11.59 9.42
C TYR A 233 -5.12 12.90 10.14
N SER A 234 -5.91 13.25 11.17
CA SER A 234 -5.88 14.55 11.84
C SER A 234 -4.46 15.10 12.07
N THR A 235 -4.26 16.39 11.85
CA THR A 235 -2.99 17.10 12.05
C THR A 235 -2.54 17.11 13.52
N ASP A 236 -3.48 16.91 14.45
CA ASP A 236 -3.27 17.07 15.88
C ASP A 236 -3.10 15.73 16.60
N VAL A 237 -2.55 14.73 15.89
CA VAL A 237 -2.37 13.40 16.48
C VAL A 237 -1.37 13.47 17.62
N ASP A 238 -1.88 13.19 18.81
CA ASP A 238 -1.07 13.06 20.00
C ASP A 238 -0.19 11.81 19.92
N ILE A 239 1.07 12.01 19.55
CA ILE A 239 2.08 10.96 19.49
C ILE A 239 2.21 10.19 20.81
N ARG A 240 1.94 10.85 21.94
CA ARG A 240 2.00 10.24 23.26
C ARG A 240 0.95 9.14 23.41
N THR A 241 -0.22 9.35 22.83
CA THR A 241 -1.28 8.33 22.78
C THR A 241 -0.91 7.20 21.82
N VAL A 242 -0.32 7.51 20.65
CA VAL A 242 0.07 6.51 19.63
C VAL A 242 1.19 5.60 20.15
N LEU A 243 2.18 6.14 20.85
CA LEU A 243 3.35 5.41 21.36
C LEU A 243 3.22 4.99 22.83
N LYS A 244 2.03 5.11 23.42
CA LYS A 244 1.82 4.75 24.82
C LYS A 244 2.25 3.30 25.09
N ASP A 245 3.12 3.12 26.09
CA ASP A 245 3.71 1.84 26.51
C ASP A 245 4.54 1.15 25.40
N VAL A 246 5.08 1.92 24.45
CA VAL A 246 5.93 1.43 23.37
C VAL A 246 7.31 2.08 23.47
N VAL A 247 8.36 1.26 23.51
CA VAL A 247 9.74 1.75 23.40
C VAL A 247 9.97 2.20 21.96
N ALA A 248 10.29 3.48 21.79
CA ALA A 248 10.54 4.06 20.48
C ALA A 248 11.78 4.96 20.47
N LEU A 249 12.38 5.13 19.29
CA LEU A 249 13.54 5.96 19.06
C LEU A 249 13.21 7.03 18.02
N GLU A 250 13.22 8.28 18.42
CA GLU A 250 13.14 9.44 17.56
C GLU A 250 14.42 9.59 16.73
N THR A 251 14.25 9.69 15.42
CA THR A 251 15.33 9.90 14.44
C THR A 251 14.82 10.73 13.26
N PHE A 252 15.72 11.04 12.32
CA PHE A 252 15.39 11.63 11.04
C PHE A 252 15.61 10.63 9.90
N LEU A 253 14.53 10.24 9.23
CA LEU A 253 14.59 9.48 7.98
C LEU A 253 14.03 10.36 6.86
N PHE A 254 14.74 10.42 5.72
CA PHE A 254 14.30 11.23 4.57
C PHE A 254 14.11 12.71 4.91
N GLU A 255 14.99 13.26 5.75
CA GLU A 255 14.91 14.65 6.23
C GLU A 255 13.61 14.96 7.00
N ARG A 256 12.91 13.92 7.46
CA ARG A 256 11.67 14.02 8.21
C ARG A 256 11.81 13.29 9.53
N LYS A 257 11.07 13.78 10.53
CA LYS A 257 11.02 13.16 11.84
C LYS A 257 10.29 11.81 11.76
N PHE A 258 10.93 10.76 12.29
CA PHE A 258 10.36 9.43 12.43
C PHE A 258 10.56 8.91 13.86
N TYR A 259 9.64 8.06 14.30
CA TYR A 259 9.80 7.23 15.50
C TYR A 259 9.99 5.79 15.06
N LEU A 260 11.11 5.19 15.45
CA LEU A 260 11.44 3.81 15.13
C LEU A 260 11.07 2.89 16.29
N ILE A 261 10.52 1.73 15.95
CA ILE A 261 10.14 0.68 16.89
C ILE A 261 10.69 -0.65 16.36
N SER A 262 11.15 -1.54 17.23
CA SER A 262 11.58 -2.88 16.85
C SER A 262 10.50 -3.93 17.10
N ALA A 263 10.42 -4.93 16.22
CA ALA A 263 9.61 -6.11 16.44
C ALA A 263 10.17 -6.95 17.61
N LYS A 264 9.28 -7.63 18.35
CA LYS A 264 9.65 -8.53 19.45
C LYS A 264 10.34 -9.80 18.95
N TYR A 265 9.89 -10.33 17.82
CA TYR A 265 10.42 -11.54 17.20
C TYR A 265 11.08 -11.21 15.85
N PRO A 266 12.29 -10.63 15.83
CA PRO A 266 12.90 -10.11 14.61
C PRO A 266 13.40 -11.20 13.65
N THR A 267 13.57 -12.45 14.10
CA THR A 267 14.08 -13.56 13.27
C THR A 267 12.99 -14.28 12.49
N SER A 268 11.72 -14.07 12.84
CA SER A 268 10.58 -14.76 12.19
C SER A 268 10.04 -14.01 10.96
N ARG A 269 10.55 -12.80 10.69
CA ARG A 269 10.01 -11.84 9.71
C ARG A 269 11.11 -11.02 9.05
N LYS A 270 10.88 -10.59 7.82
CA LYS A 270 11.87 -9.81 7.05
C LYS A 270 11.99 -8.38 7.57
N TYR A 271 10.88 -7.74 7.91
CA TYR A 271 10.85 -6.34 8.33
C TYR A 271 10.80 -6.24 9.85
N SER A 272 11.94 -6.06 10.51
CA SER A 272 12.02 -6.05 11.99
C SER A 272 11.99 -4.66 12.63
N VAL A 273 11.89 -3.59 11.84
CA VAL A 273 11.80 -2.19 12.31
C VAL A 273 10.57 -1.52 11.70
N LEU A 274 9.82 -0.75 12.49
CA LEU A 274 8.74 0.12 12.00
C LEU A 274 9.17 1.56 12.14
N GLY A 275 9.16 2.31 11.04
CA GLY A 275 9.21 3.76 11.06
C GLY A 275 7.81 4.35 11.06
N ILE A 276 7.55 5.24 12.01
CA ILE A 276 6.30 5.98 12.14
C ILE A 276 6.60 7.46 11.88
N GLY A 277 6.05 8.00 10.79
CA GLY A 277 6.27 9.39 10.38
C GLY A 277 4.95 10.14 10.21
N PHE A 278 4.97 11.43 10.53
CA PHE A 278 3.82 12.32 10.39
C PHE A 278 4.11 13.35 9.29
N GLY A 279 3.24 13.37 8.27
CA GLY A 279 3.13 14.46 7.31
C GLY A 279 2.01 15.42 7.71
N TYR A 280 1.75 16.41 6.86
CA TYR A 280 0.70 17.41 7.10
C TYR A 280 -0.68 16.78 7.39
N ASP A 281 -1.07 15.75 6.64
CA ASP A 281 -2.38 15.11 6.71
C ASP A 281 -2.27 13.57 6.70
N THR A 282 -1.05 13.05 6.90
CA THR A 282 -0.73 11.65 6.62
C THR A 282 0.06 11.03 7.76
N LEU A 283 -0.45 9.93 8.32
CA LEU A 283 0.34 9.01 9.13
C LEU A 283 0.97 7.95 8.23
N SER A 284 2.29 7.87 8.23
CA SER A 284 3.06 6.88 7.48
C SER A 284 3.64 5.83 8.42
N LEU A 285 3.39 4.57 8.12
CA LEU A 285 3.98 3.41 8.78
C LEU A 285 4.81 2.64 7.75
N LEU A 286 6.08 2.44 8.04
CA LEU A 286 7.03 1.91 7.07
C LEU A 286 7.84 0.78 7.70
N ALA A 287 7.63 -0.44 7.21
CA ALA A 287 8.30 -1.63 7.73
C ALA A 287 9.64 -1.83 7.04
N LEU A 288 10.68 -2.01 7.84
CA LEU A 288 12.08 -1.88 7.45
C LEU A 288 12.92 -3.06 7.86
N THR A 289 13.89 -3.35 7.01
CA THR A 289 14.96 -4.27 7.32
C THR A 289 16.12 -3.47 7.91
N PRO A 290 16.78 -3.95 8.97
CA PRO A 290 17.94 -3.25 9.55
C PRO A 290 19.17 -3.22 8.64
N ARG A 291 19.20 -4.02 7.56
CA ARG A 291 20.43 -4.27 6.77
C ARG A 291 20.31 -3.92 5.29
N GLU A 292 19.12 -4.03 4.70
CA GLU A 292 18.93 -3.70 3.28
C GLU A 292 18.68 -2.19 3.13
N ALA A 293 19.46 -1.56 2.25
CA ALA A 293 19.26 -0.17 1.89
C ALA A 293 17.92 0.02 1.16
N TYR A 294 17.40 1.25 1.21
CA TYR A 294 16.20 1.58 0.47
C TYR A 294 16.47 1.58 -1.03
N SER A 295 15.79 0.69 -1.77
CA SER A 295 15.91 0.63 -3.22
C SER A 295 15.46 1.90 -3.96
N ARG A 296 14.82 2.85 -3.27
CA ARG A 296 14.28 4.10 -3.84
C ARG A 296 14.84 5.38 -3.21
N HIS A 297 15.75 5.26 -2.24
CA HIS A 297 16.33 6.43 -1.57
C HIS A 297 17.72 6.09 -1.01
N PRO A 298 18.73 6.98 -1.11
CA PRO A 298 20.06 6.75 -0.57
C PRO A 298 20.14 6.74 0.98
N ALA A 299 19.02 6.59 1.68
CA ALA A 299 19.03 6.53 3.14
C ALA A 299 19.72 5.24 3.61
N GLU A 300 20.66 5.38 4.55
CA GLU A 300 21.30 4.24 5.18
C GLU A 300 20.25 3.36 5.88
N PRO A 301 20.44 2.03 5.90
CA PRO A 301 19.61 1.14 6.71
C PRO A 301 19.65 1.56 8.20
N PRO A 302 18.56 1.42 8.97
CA PRO A 302 18.49 1.81 10.38
C PRO A 302 19.18 0.77 11.30
N LEU A 303 20.40 0.32 10.95
CA LEU A 303 21.10 -0.74 11.66
C LEU A 303 21.49 -0.29 13.08
N LYS A 304 21.93 0.96 13.21
CA LYS A 304 22.41 1.54 14.47
C LYS A 304 21.24 1.69 15.43
N GLU A 305 20.16 2.28 14.94
CA GLU A 305 18.89 2.48 15.64
C GLU A 305 18.27 1.15 16.06
N TYR A 306 18.33 0.15 15.18
CA TYR A 306 17.84 -1.19 15.50
C TYR A 306 18.61 -1.83 16.67
N LYS A 307 19.94 -1.73 16.70
CA LYS A 307 20.75 -2.23 17.84
C LYS A 307 20.38 -1.50 19.14
N VAL A 308 20.23 -0.17 19.10
CA VAL A 308 19.80 0.63 20.25
C VAL A 308 18.42 0.20 20.75
N LEU A 309 17.44 0.11 19.86
CA LEU A 309 16.07 -0.29 20.20
C LEU A 309 16.02 -1.66 20.86
N ARG A 310 16.86 -2.61 20.42
CA ARG A 310 16.96 -3.93 21.05
C ARG A 310 17.36 -3.85 22.52
N TYR A 311 18.38 -3.08 22.85
CA TYR A 311 18.82 -2.93 24.23
C TYR A 311 17.82 -2.14 25.08
N LEU A 312 17.21 -1.09 24.53
CA LEU A 312 16.17 -0.33 25.24
C LEU A 312 14.97 -1.22 25.59
N ASN A 313 14.50 -2.05 24.65
CA ASN A 313 13.42 -3.00 24.94
C ASN A 313 13.81 -4.03 26.00
N GLU A 314 15.01 -4.63 25.90
CA GLU A 314 15.48 -5.61 26.88
C GLU A 314 15.61 -5.00 28.27
N LYS A 315 16.16 -3.78 28.37
CA LYS A 315 16.27 -3.03 29.62
C LYS A 315 14.88 -2.77 30.22
N THR A 316 13.95 -2.23 29.43
CA THR A 316 12.60 -1.89 29.92
C THR A 316 11.82 -3.11 30.38
N GLU A 317 11.98 -4.27 29.72
CA GLU A 317 11.32 -5.50 30.18
C GLU A 317 11.94 -6.01 31.50
N LEU A 318 13.27 -5.95 31.66
CA LEU A 318 13.92 -6.31 32.92
C LEU A 318 13.55 -5.36 34.08
N GLU A 319 13.45 -4.06 33.82
CA GLU A 319 13.00 -3.08 34.83
C GLU A 319 11.56 -3.41 35.31
N LYS A 320 10.65 -3.76 34.39
CA LYS A 320 9.29 -4.20 34.75
C LYS A 320 9.24 -5.53 35.49
N GLU A 321 10.18 -6.45 35.21
CA GLU A 321 10.29 -7.71 35.95
C GLU A 321 10.80 -7.45 37.38
N LEU A 322 11.79 -6.57 37.53
CA LEU A 322 12.34 -6.15 38.82
C LEU A 322 11.28 -5.50 39.72
N GLU A 323 10.40 -4.66 39.15
CA GLU A 323 9.28 -4.05 39.87
C GLU A 323 8.24 -5.07 40.40
N LYS A 324 8.19 -6.28 39.82
CA LYS A 324 7.18 -7.31 40.14
C LYS A 324 7.68 -8.42 41.06
N VAL A 325 8.99 -8.53 41.27
CA VAL A 325 9.60 -9.64 42.01
C VAL A 325 10.03 -9.18 43.40
N GLU A 326 9.49 -9.81 44.44
CA GLU A 326 10.06 -9.79 45.79
C GLU A 326 11.10 -10.92 45.92
N GLY A 327 12.33 -10.72 45.44
CA GLY A 327 13.40 -11.73 45.39
C GLY A 327 14.49 -11.42 44.37
N ASP A 328 15.57 -12.23 44.30
CA ASP A 328 16.83 -12.08 43.51
C ASP A 328 16.96 -10.77 42.68
N GLN A 329 17.02 -9.66 43.41
CA GLN A 329 17.16 -8.32 42.83
C GLN A 329 18.59 -8.12 42.31
N ASP A 330 19.58 -8.66 43.02
CA ASP A 330 21.00 -8.52 42.70
C ASP A 330 21.35 -9.04 41.29
N GLY A 331 20.87 -10.23 40.90
CA GLY A 331 21.14 -10.79 39.57
C GLY A 331 20.47 -10.01 38.43
N MET A 332 19.28 -9.45 38.66
CA MET A 332 18.60 -8.60 37.67
C MET A 332 19.23 -7.22 37.57
N GLU A 333 19.63 -6.62 38.69
CA GLU A 333 20.36 -5.35 38.72
C GLU A 333 21.69 -5.45 37.97
N GLU A 334 22.45 -6.54 38.15
CA GLU A 334 23.68 -6.78 37.39
C GLU A 334 23.41 -6.84 35.87
N ARG A 335 22.32 -7.51 35.45
CA ARG A 335 21.92 -7.55 34.04
C ARG A 335 21.54 -6.17 33.50
N VAL A 336 20.80 -5.37 34.26
CA VAL A 336 20.46 -3.98 33.90
C VAL A 336 21.73 -3.14 33.76
N GLN A 337 22.67 -3.22 34.70
CA GLN A 337 23.95 -2.51 34.62
C GLN A 337 24.77 -2.92 33.40
N ASN A 338 24.79 -4.22 33.07
CA ASN A 338 25.47 -4.73 31.88
C ASN A 338 24.82 -4.21 30.58
N LEU A 339 23.49 -4.14 30.52
CA LEU A 339 22.78 -3.52 29.38
C LEU A 339 23.07 -2.03 29.27
N VAL A 340 23.11 -1.30 30.39
CA VAL A 340 23.50 0.12 30.40
C VAL A 340 24.91 0.30 29.87
N LYS A 341 25.85 -0.58 30.25
CA LYS A 341 27.21 -0.56 29.71
C LYS A 341 27.25 -0.83 28.21
N LYS A 342 26.58 -1.88 27.72
CA LYS A 342 26.49 -2.17 26.26
C LYS A 342 25.87 -1.02 25.47
N TYR A 343 24.91 -0.33 26.09
CA TYR A 343 24.31 0.87 25.53
C TYR A 343 25.34 2.02 25.44
N GLN A 344 26.15 2.24 26.49
CA GLN A 344 27.24 3.24 26.46
C GLN A 344 28.27 2.91 25.38
N ASP A 345 28.66 1.63 25.28
CA ASP A 345 29.58 1.16 24.23
C ASP A 345 29.03 1.46 22.82
N LEU A 346 27.72 1.33 22.60
CA LEU A 346 27.09 1.70 21.32
C LEU A 346 27.09 3.21 21.06
N VAL A 347 26.85 4.02 22.09
CA VAL A 347 26.91 5.49 21.98
C VAL A 347 28.30 5.89 21.50
N GLU A 348 29.34 5.28 22.04
CA GLU A 348 30.73 5.46 21.61
C GLU A 348 30.99 4.89 20.21
N GLU A 349 30.61 3.62 19.93
CA GLU A 349 30.81 2.93 18.64
C GLU A 349 30.22 3.74 17.48
N PHE A 350 29.00 4.27 17.66
CA PHE A 350 28.27 4.99 16.63
C PHE A 350 28.43 6.50 16.67
N LYS A 351 29.23 7.02 17.60
CA LYS A 351 29.51 8.45 17.78
C LYS A 351 28.22 9.26 17.96
N PHE A 352 27.26 8.72 18.72
CA PHE A 352 26.11 9.50 19.16
C PHE A 352 26.56 10.48 20.23
N SER A 353 26.08 11.72 20.21
CA SER A 353 26.38 12.70 21.25
C SER A 353 25.74 12.28 22.57
N SER A 354 24.52 11.75 22.52
CA SER A 354 23.88 10.98 23.60
C SER A 354 22.60 10.31 23.10
N ILE A 355 22.02 9.41 23.89
CA ILE A 355 20.62 9.01 23.73
C ILE A 355 19.90 9.32 25.04
N GLN A 356 18.82 10.08 24.95
CA GLN A 356 18.10 10.57 26.14
C GLN A 356 16.61 10.28 26.01
N PRO A 357 15.91 9.98 27.11
CA PRO A 357 14.47 10.05 27.12
C PRO A 357 14.03 11.45 26.68
N THR A 358 13.03 11.50 25.82
CA THR A 358 12.35 12.75 25.52
C THR A 358 11.63 13.24 26.78
N LEU A 359 11.74 14.56 27.05
CA LEU A 359 11.21 15.20 28.26
C LEU A 359 9.73 14.88 28.53
N ASP A 360 8.96 14.58 27.49
CA ASP A 360 7.52 14.35 27.56
C ASP A 360 7.10 12.87 27.47
N LEU A 361 8.03 11.95 27.23
CA LEU A 361 7.75 10.52 27.01
C LEU A 361 8.91 9.62 27.49
N SER A 362 8.71 8.97 28.65
CA SER A 362 9.74 8.16 29.32
C SER A 362 10.26 6.96 28.52
N LEU A 363 9.48 6.44 27.56
CA LEU A 363 9.83 5.33 26.68
C LEU A 363 10.19 5.76 25.25
N VAL A 364 10.16 7.06 24.96
CA VAL A 364 10.61 7.60 23.68
C VAL A 364 11.96 8.24 23.89
N PHE A 365 12.95 7.77 23.13
CA PHE A 365 14.33 8.21 23.23
C PHE A 365 14.72 9.00 21.99
N LYS A 366 15.66 9.93 22.12
CA LYS A 366 16.19 10.69 20.99
C LYS A 366 17.70 10.52 20.90
N ILE A 367 18.20 10.28 19.69
CA ILE A 367 19.64 10.40 19.38
C ILE A 367 19.97 11.89 19.20
N VAL A 368 20.95 12.36 19.95
CA VAL A 368 21.51 13.73 19.87
C VAL A 368 22.89 13.69 19.27
#